data_AF-A0A935F0R4-F1
#
_entry.id   AF-A0A935F0R4-F1
#
_cell.length_a   1.000
_cell.length_b   1.000
_cell.length_c   1.000
_cell.angle_alpha   90.00
_cell.angle_beta   90.00
_cell.angle_gamma   90.00
#
_symmetry.space_group_name_H-M   'P 1'
#
loop_
_entity.id
_entity.type
_entity.pdbx_description
1 polymer ?
#
loop_
_entity_poly.entity_id
_entity_poly.type
_entity_poly.pdbx_seq_one_letter_code
_entity_poly.pdbx_strand_id
1 'polypeptide(L)' 'MVLVRLLLVLGLASIGVAFLLFLFTRDRRYLRFIWQVVKLLVLALAGVLIFFAIERALIML' A
#
# COMPACT_ATOMS: atom_id res chain seq x y z
N MET A 1 -4.72 -4.96 13.60
CA MET A 1 -3.38 -5.16 12.98
C MET A 1 -3.32 -6.18 11.85
N VAL A 2 -3.98 -7.35 11.93
CA VAL A 2 -3.85 -8.43 10.92
C VAL A 2 -4.19 -7.94 9.51
N LEU A 3 -5.27 -7.17 9.35
CA LEU A 3 -5.68 -6.58 8.07
C LEU A 3 -4.60 -5.70 7.44
N VAL A 4 -3.96 -4.81 8.20
CA VAL A 4 -2.89 -3.94 7.70
C VAL A 4 -1.68 -4.76 7.25
N ARG A 5 -1.32 -5.80 8.03
CA ARG A 5 -0.23 -6.71 7.64
C ARG A 5 -0.55 -7.45 6.34
N LEU A 6 -1.77 -7.98 6.22
CA LEU A 6 -2.21 -8.68 5.02
C LEU A 6 -2.17 -7.77 3.80
N LEU A 7 -2.66 -6.53 3.95
CA LEU A 7 -2.64 -5.50 2.91
C LEU A 7 -1.20 -5.21 2.44
N LEU A 8 -0.26 -5.05 3.37
CA LEU A 8 1.14 -4.78 3.03
C LEU A 8 1.81 -5.97 2.35
N VAL A 9 1.61 -7.18 2.85
CA VAL A 9 2.19 -8.40 2.25
C VAL A 9 1.67 -8.59 0.84
N LEU A 10 0.35 -8.51 0.64
CA LEU A 10 -0.27 -8.65 -0.69
C LEU A 10 0.09 -7.49 -1.62
N GLY A 11 0.15 -6.26 -1.10
CA GLY A 11 0.57 -5.08 -1.85
C GLY A 11 2.01 -5.18 -2.33
N LEU A 12 2.94 -5.58 -1.47
CA LEU A 12 4.34 -5.78 -1.84
C LEU A 12 4.52 -6.96 -2.79
N ALA A 13 3.82 -8.08 -2.56
CA ALA A 13 3.85 -9.23 -3.45
C ALA A 13 3.33 -8.86 -4.85
N SER A 14 2.22 -8.14 -4.94
CA SER A 14 1.66 -7.69 -6.22
C SER A 14 2.58 -6.69 -6.95
N ILE A 15 3.24 -5.77 -6.23
CA ILE A 15 4.28 -4.90 -6.80
C ILE A 15 5.44 -5.73 -7.34
N GLY A 16 5.94 -6.69 -6.56
CA GLY A 16 7.04 -7.56 -6.97
C GLY A 16 6.72 -8.36 -8.24
N VAL A 17 5.54 -9.00 -8.29
CA VAL A 17 5.07 -9.74 -9.47
C VAL A 17 4.91 -8.81 -10.67
N ALA A 18 4.28 -7.66 -10.51
CA ALA A 18 4.12 -6.70 -11.60
C ALA A 18 5.46 -6.16 -12.10
N PHE A 19 6.43 -5.97 -11.22
CA PHE A 19 7.77 -5.53 -11.58
C PHE A 19 8.53 -6.62 -12.35
N LEU A 20 8.41 -7.88 -11.94
CA LEU A 20 8.95 -9.02 -12.71
C LEU A 20 8.31 -9.09 -14.10
N LEU A 21 6.98 -8.98 -14.19
CA LEU A 21 6.28 -8.95 -15.48
C LEU A 21 6.74 -7.79 -16.35
N PHE A 22 6.94 -6.60 -15.77
CA PHE A 22 7.54 -5.47 -16.48
C PHE A 22 8.93 -5.79 -17.02
N LEU A 23 9.79 -6.46 -16.25
CA LEU A 23 11.15 -6.77 -16.67
C LEU A 23 11.17 -7.69 -17.90
N PHE A 24 10.28 -8.68 -17.95
CA PHE A 24 10.17 -9.62 -19.07
C PHE A 24 9.44 -9.05 -20.28
N THR A 25 8.34 -8.32 -20.07
CA THR A 25 7.49 -7.82 -21.17
C THR A 25 7.86 -6.42 -21.65
N ARG A 26 8.57 -5.65 -20.82
CA ARG A 26 8.85 -4.22 -20.99
C ARG A 26 7.61 -3.33 -21.18
N ASP A 27 6.42 -3.85 -20.88
CA ASP A 27 5.17 -3.10 -21.01
C ASP A 27 4.99 -2.10 -19.84
N ARG A 28 4.96 -0.81 -20.18
CA ARG A 28 4.77 0.30 -19.23
C ARG A 28 3.44 0.23 -18.47
N ARG A 29 2.47 -0.58 -18.91
CA ARG A 29 1.22 -0.85 -18.19
C ARG A 29 1.48 -1.40 -16.79
N TYR A 30 2.47 -2.27 -16.62
CA TYR A 30 2.83 -2.82 -15.31
C TYR A 30 3.37 -1.76 -14.35
N LEU A 31 4.13 -0.77 -14.86
CA LEU A 31 4.59 0.37 -14.04
C LEU A 31 3.42 1.23 -13.54
N ARG A 32 2.39 1.44 -14.39
CA ARG A 32 1.17 2.14 -13.96
C ARG A 32 0.42 1.37 -12.88
N PHE A 33 0.33 0.05 -13.01
CA PHE A 33 -0.27 -0.80 -11.97
C PHE A 33 0.51 -0.71 -10.65
N ILE A 34 1.84 -0.82 -10.68
CA ILE A 34 2.69 -0.63 -9.49
C ILE A 34 2.40 0.71 -8.83
N TRP A 35 2.33 1.79 -9.60
CA TRP A 35 2.02 3.12 -9.08
C TRP A 35 0.64 3.21 -8.42
N GLN A 36 -0.38 2.55 -8.99
CA GLN A 36 -1.71 2.48 -8.40
C GLN A 36 -1.69 1.72 -7.07
N VAL A 37 -0.99 0.58 -7.00
CA VAL A 37 -0.86 -0.20 -5.75
C VAL A 37 -0.12 0.61 -4.69
N VAL A 38 0.97 1.29 -5.04
CA VAL A 38 1.71 2.17 -4.11
C VAL A 38 0.80 3.27 -3.56
N LYS A 39 0.02 3.96 -4.42
CA LYS A 39 -0.94 4.98 -3.98
C LYS A 39 -1.98 4.41 -3.01
N LEU A 40 -2.51 3.23 -3.30
CA LEU A 40 -3.48 2.56 -2.42
C LEU A 40 -2.87 2.27 -1.05
N LEU A 41 -1.65 1.71 -1.01
CA LEU A 41 -0.95 1.42 0.24
C LEU A 41 -0.68 2.68 1.07
N VAL A 42 -0.21 3.74 0.43
CA VAL A 42 0.06 5.03 1.09
C VAL A 42 -1.23 5.62 1.68
N LEU A 43 -2.32 5.64 0.90
CA LEU A 43 -3.62 6.14 1.37
C LEU A 43 -4.15 5.32 2.55
N ALA A 44 -4.08 4.00 2.45
CA ALA A 44 -4.54 3.11 3.52
C ALA A 44 -3.72 3.32 4.81
N LEU A 45 -2.40 3.41 4.70
CA LEU A 45 -1.52 3.68 5.85
C LEU A 45 -1.77 5.06 6.45
N ALA A 46 -1.92 6.09 5.62
CA ALA A 46 -2.26 7.43 6.08
C ALA A 46 -3.58 7.44 6.87
N GLY A 47 -4.61 6.75 6.37
CA GLY A 47 -5.88 6.60 7.08
C GLY A 47 -5.72 5.96 8.46
N VAL A 48 -4.93 4.89 8.56
CA VAL A 48 -4.64 4.22 9.85
C VAL A 48 -3.88 5.15 10.80
N LEU A 49 -2.89 5.89 10.30
CA LEU A 49 -2.11 6.84 11.11
C LEU A 49 -2.96 8.00 11.63
N ILE A 50 -3.82 8.56 10.77
CA ILE A 50 -4.76 9.63 11.15
C ILE A 50 -5.73 9.13 12.22
N PHE A 51 -6.28 7.92 12.04
CA PHE A 51 -7.15 7.31 13.05
C PHE A 51 -6.45 7.19 14.40
N PHE A 52 -5.22 6.67 14.41
CA PHE A 52 -4.41 6.56 15.63
C PHE A 52 -4.10 7.93 16.27
N ALA A 53 -3.84 8.95 15.45
CA ALA A 53 -3.57 10.30 15.94
C ALA A 53 -4.82 10.92 16.60
N ILE A 54 -6.00 10.72 16.01
CA ILE A 54 -7.28 11.18 16.58
C ILE A 54 -7.58 10.45 17.89
N GLU A 55 -7.47 9.12 17.91
CA GLU A 55 -7.68 8.31 19.11
C GLU A 55 -6.77 8.80 20.24
N ARG A 56 -5.48 9.03 19.95
CA ARG A 56 -4.53 9.53 20.93
C ARG A 56 -4.83 10.95 21.42
N ALA A 57 -5.23 11.85 20.53
CA ALA A 57 -5.62 13.21 20.90
C ALA A 57 -6.85 13.22 21.80
N LEU A 58 -7.81 12.33 21.54
CA LEU A 58 -9.06 12.24 22.29
C LEU A 58 -8.88 11.60 23.68
N ILE A 59 -7.95 10.65 23.83
CA ILE A 59 -7.60 10.05 25.12
C ILE A 59 -6.80 11.02 26.03
N MET A 60 -6.04 11.94 25.42
CA MET A 60 -5.16 12.87 26.14
C MET A 60 -5.87 14.17 26.57
N LEU A 61 -7.08 14.42 26.07
CA LEU A 61 -7.96 15.54 26.40
C LEU A 61 -8.85 15.20 27.60
#